data_AF-A0AA36BFZ2-F1
#
_entry.id   AF-A0AA36BFZ2-F1
#
_cell.length_a   1.000
_cell.length_b   1.000
_cell.length_c   1.000
_cell.angle_alpha   90.00
_cell.angle_beta   90.00
_cell.angle_gamma   90.00
#
_symmetry.space_group_name_H-M   'P 1'
#
loop_
_entity.id
_entity.type
_entity.pdbx_description
1 polymer ?
#
loop_
_entity_poly.entity_id
_entity_poly.type
_entity_poly.pdbx_seq_one_letter_code
_entity_poly.pdbx_strand_id
1 'polypeptide(L)'
;MFHDQLAQALNISLKDLNDENPSVSDKVWATGLVVAVLREKLASQHCEWELMEKKAIDWLESQNIQPLYSEKLLEKATNFIKNKMVA
;
A
#
# COMPACT_ATOMS: atom_id res chain seq x y z
N MET A 1 0.76 -0.74 -16.31
CA MET A 1 0.83 -2.21 -16.18
C MET A 1 0.77 -2.67 -14.74
N PHE A 2 1.68 -2.25 -13.84
CA PHE A 2 1.61 -2.67 -12.42
C PHE A 2 0.35 -2.14 -11.70
N HIS A 3 -0.05 -0.89 -11.95
CA HIS A 3 -1.27 -0.32 -11.36
C HIS A 3 -2.54 -0.96 -11.85
N ASP A 4 -2.59 -1.41 -13.11
CA ASP A 4 -3.77 -2.05 -13.69
C ASP A 4 -4.04 -3.40 -13.01
N GLN A 5 -2.99 -4.20 -12.81
CA GLN A 5 -3.09 -5.49 -12.12
C GLN A 5 -3.38 -5.32 -10.64
N LEU A 6 -2.84 -4.28 -10.00
CA LEU A 6 -3.05 -4.00 -8.59
C LEU A 6 -4.47 -3.45 -8.34
N ALA A 7 -4.95 -2.55 -9.19
CA ALA A 7 -6.35 -2.09 -9.19
C ALA A 7 -7.32 -3.26 -9.40
N GLN A 8 -7.02 -4.15 -10.35
CA GLN A 8 -7.83 -5.34 -10.61
C GLN A 8 -7.79 -6.33 -9.44
N ALA A 9 -6.62 -6.62 -8.88
CA ALA A 9 -6.46 -7.53 -7.75
C ALA A 9 -7.16 -7.03 -6.47
N LEU A 10 -7.26 -5.70 -6.31
CA LEU A 10 -7.93 -5.08 -5.18
C LEU A 10 -9.40 -4.73 -5.46
N ASN A 11 -9.89 -4.98 -6.68
CA ASN A 11 -11.22 -4.60 -7.15
C ASN A 11 -11.53 -3.09 -6.97
N ILE A 12 -10.51 -2.23 -7.18
CA ILE A 12 -10.59 -0.78 -7.01
C ILE A 12 -10.42 -0.11 -8.38
N SER A 13 -11.12 1.00 -8.63
CA SER A 13 -10.94 1.77 -9.86
C SER A 13 -9.55 2.41 -9.91
N LEU A 14 -8.89 2.33 -11.07
CA LEU A 14 -7.58 2.94 -11.28
C LEU A 14 -7.60 4.47 -11.12
N LYS A 15 -8.76 5.10 -11.33
CA LYS A 15 -8.97 6.53 -11.07
C LYS A 15 -8.92 6.86 -9.59
N ASP A 16 -9.59 6.07 -8.75
CA ASP A 16 -9.55 6.24 -7.28
C ASP A 16 -8.12 6.08 -6.74
N LEU A 17 -7.34 5.19 -7.37
CA LEU A 17 -5.97 4.89 -7.00
C LEU A 17 -5.01 6.05 -7.33
N ASN A 18 -5.28 6.77 -8.42
CA ASN A 18 -4.53 7.95 -8.85
C ASN A 18 -4.98 9.24 -8.15
N ASP A 19 -6.26 9.40 -7.86
CA ASP A 19 -6.81 10.60 -7.21
C ASP A 19 -6.39 10.70 -5.72
N GLU A 20 -6.17 9.57 -5.06
CA GLU A 20 -5.69 9.52 -3.67
C GLU A 20 -4.15 9.48 -3.54
N ASN A 21 -3.43 9.38 -4.66
CA ASN A 21 -1.97 9.35 -4.66
C ASN A 21 -1.43 10.66 -4.06
N PRO A 22 -0.65 10.64 -2.96
CA PRO A 22 -0.12 11.84 -2.30
C PRO A 22 1.02 12.52 -3.08
N SER A 23 0.95 12.55 -4.42
CA SER A 23 2.00 13.02 -5.34
C SER A 23 3.36 12.33 -5.14
N VAL A 24 3.34 11.08 -4.67
CA VAL A 24 4.55 10.25 -4.56
C VAL A 24 4.71 9.41 -5.82
N SER A 25 5.88 8.80 -5.98
CA SER A 25 6.07 7.85 -7.06
C SER A 25 5.02 6.74 -6.98
N ASP A 26 4.43 6.46 -8.11
CA ASP A 26 3.62 5.28 -8.41
C ASP A 26 4.07 3.97 -7.74
N LYS A 27 5.39 3.73 -7.66
CA LYS A 27 5.96 2.55 -7.01
C LYS A 27 5.85 2.61 -5.49
N VAL A 28 6.06 3.80 -4.91
CA VAL A 28 5.94 4.05 -3.47
C VAL A 28 4.49 3.83 -3.04
N TRP A 29 3.54 4.41 -3.78
CA TRP A 29 2.13 4.28 -3.46
C TRP A 29 1.65 2.83 -3.58
N ALA A 30 2.02 2.14 -4.65
CA ALA A 30 1.64 0.75 -4.86
C ALA A 30 2.24 -0.19 -3.78
N THR A 31 3.49 0.02 -3.37
CA THR A 31 4.11 -0.74 -2.28
C THR A 31 3.38 -0.49 -0.94
N GLY A 32 3.00 0.75 -0.64
CA GLY A 32 2.22 1.06 0.56
C GLY A 32 0.85 0.38 0.58
N LEU A 33 0.16 0.33 -0.57
CA LEU A 33 -1.12 -0.37 -0.72
C LEU A 33 -0.98 -1.89 -0.51
N VAL A 34 0.07 -2.51 -1.05
CA VAL A 34 0.32 -3.96 -0.85
C VAL A 34 0.54 -4.26 0.63
N VAL A 35 1.38 -3.47 1.32
CA VAL A 35 1.61 -3.65 2.77
C VAL A 35 0.31 -3.48 3.56
N ALA A 36 -0.51 -2.48 3.23
CA ALA A 36 -1.80 -2.29 3.87
C ALA A 36 -2.75 -3.49 3.66
N VAL A 37 -2.77 -4.07 2.46
CA VAL A 37 -3.60 -5.26 2.15
C VAL A 37 -3.13 -6.48 2.90
N LEU A 38 -1.81 -6.72 2.97
CA LEU A 38 -1.24 -7.81 3.76
C LEU A 38 -1.67 -7.68 5.23
N ARG A 39 -1.53 -6.48 5.81
CA ARG A 39 -1.92 -6.19 7.20
C ARG A 39 -3.40 -6.38 7.48
N GLU A 40 -4.28 -5.99 6.56
CA GLU A 40 -5.73 -5.97 6.82
C GLU A 40 -6.44 -7.27 6.39
N LYS A 41 -6.02 -7.91 5.30
CA LYS A 41 -6.69 -9.11 4.76
C LYS A 41 -5.97 -10.41 5.05
N LEU A 42 -4.65 -10.34 5.27
CA LEU A 42 -3.80 -11.52 5.47
C LEU A 42 -3.13 -11.50 6.85
N ALA A 43 -3.67 -10.72 7.80
CA ALA A 43 -3.20 -10.65 9.19
C ALA A 43 -2.99 -12.02 9.84
N SER A 44 -3.88 -12.98 9.57
CA SER A 44 -3.80 -14.34 10.10
C SER A 44 -2.64 -15.18 9.54
N GLN A 45 -2.01 -14.72 8.45
CA GLN A 45 -0.88 -15.37 7.77
C GLN A 45 0.40 -14.53 7.91
N HIS A 46 0.49 -13.67 8.93
CA HIS A 46 1.61 -12.73 9.12
C HIS A 46 2.99 -13.38 8.99
N CYS A 47 3.20 -14.56 9.57
CA CYS A 47 4.46 -15.31 9.42
C CYS A 47 4.90 -15.52 7.96
N GLU A 48 3.96 -15.69 7.03
CA GLU A 48 4.26 -15.96 5.62
C GLU A 48 4.80 -14.73 4.88
N TRP A 49 4.50 -13.53 5.37
CA TRP A 49 4.79 -12.27 4.67
C TRP A 49 5.51 -11.21 5.53
N GLU A 50 5.81 -11.49 6.80
CA GLU A 50 6.53 -10.56 7.69
C GLU A 50 7.87 -10.07 7.10
N LEU A 51 8.59 -10.96 6.41
CA LEU A 51 9.86 -10.62 5.76
C LEU A 51 9.64 -9.73 4.53
N MET A 52 8.54 -9.91 3.81
CA MET A 52 8.17 -9.04 2.70
C MET A 52 7.72 -7.67 3.19
N GLU A 53 6.96 -7.61 4.29
CA GLU A 53 6.57 -6.37 4.94
C GLU A 53 7.80 -5.56 5.37
N LYS A 54 8.73 -6.19 6.11
CA LYS A 54 9.98 -5.55 6.51
C LYS A 54 10.78 -5.09 5.29
N LYS A 55 10.88 -5.98 4.29
CA LYS A 55 11.27 -5.73 2.90
C LYS A 55 10.83 -4.36 2.37
N ALA A 56 9.52 -4.21 2.34
CA ALA A 56 8.82 -3.10 1.75
C ALA A 56 9.00 -1.82 2.57
N ILE A 57 8.98 -1.90 3.90
CA ILE A 57 9.19 -0.76 4.79
C ILE A 57 10.62 -0.22 4.64
N ASP A 58 11.64 -1.08 4.72
CA ASP A 58 13.04 -0.69 4.52
C ASP A 58 13.24 -0.05 3.13
N TRP A 59 12.58 -0.61 2.11
CA TRP A 59 12.63 -0.04 0.75
C TRP A 59 11.94 1.34 0.69
N LEU A 60 10.77 1.52 1.32
CA LEU A 60 10.05 2.80 1.36
C LEU A 60 10.88 3.90 2.04
N GLU A 61 11.53 3.57 3.16
CA GLU A 61 12.43 4.49 3.86
C GLU A 61 13.66 4.85 3.00
N SER A 62 14.16 3.90 2.20
CA SER A 62 15.26 4.15 1.25
C SER A 62 14.90 5.06 0.07
N GLN A 63 13.61 5.31 -0.19
CA GLN A 63 13.16 6.19 -1.28
C GLN A 63 13.30 7.70 -0.95
N ASN A 64 14.06 8.05 0.11
CA ASN A 64 14.30 9.42 0.55
C ASN A 64 13.02 10.18 0.94
N ILE A 65 11.99 9.43 1.30
CA ILE A 65 10.76 9.94 1.88
C ILE A 65 11.02 10.06 3.38
N GLN A 66 10.75 11.22 3.99
CA GLN A 66 11.00 11.37 5.43
C GLN A 66 10.27 10.26 6.22
N PRO A 67 10.82 9.74 7.33
CA PRO A 67 10.19 8.67 8.11
C PRO A 67 8.74 8.98 8.54
N LEU A 68 8.47 10.26 8.86
CA LEU A 68 7.11 10.72 9.19
C LEU A 68 6.14 10.61 7.99
N TYR A 69 6.66 10.55 6.77
CA TYR A 69 5.92 10.45 5.53
C TYR A 69 5.64 8.98 5.14
N SER A 70 6.51 8.03 5.52
CA SER A 70 6.27 6.59 5.28
C SER A 70 5.15 6.07 6.18
N GLU A 71 5.13 6.43 7.47
CA GLU A 71 4.03 6.09 8.38
C GLU A 71 2.70 6.72 7.93
N LYS A 72 2.69 8.01 7.58
CA LYS A 72 1.48 8.67 7.05
C LYS A 72 1.00 8.06 5.74
N LEU A 73 1.91 7.62 4.87
CA LEU A 73 1.57 6.93 3.63
C LEU A 73 0.93 5.56 3.92
N LEU A 74 1.48 4.79 4.86
CA LEU A 74 0.90 3.52 5.28
C LEU A 74 -0.45 3.69 5.96
N GLU A 75 -0.62 4.73 6.79
CA GLU A 75 -1.90 5.07 7.39
C GLU A 75 -2.93 5.42 6.30
N LYS A 76 -2.56 6.27 5.34
CA LYS A 76 -3.45 6.65 4.23
C LYS A 76 -3.82 5.44 3.37
N ALA A 77 -2.86 4.59 3.04
CA ALA A 77 -3.09 3.34 2.32
C ALA A 77 -4.02 2.40 3.10
N THR A 78 -3.80 2.25 4.40
CA THR A 78 -4.65 1.43 5.28
C THR A 78 -6.08 1.95 5.34
N ASN A 79 -6.26 3.27 5.49
CA ASN A 79 -7.58 3.90 5.48
C ASN A 79 -8.28 3.76 4.13
N PHE A 80 -7.54 3.91 3.02
CA PHE A 80 -8.08 3.70 1.68
C PHE A 80 -8.57 2.27 1.49
N ILE A 81 -7.76 1.29 1.88
CA ILE A 81 -8.10 -0.13 1.82
C ILE A 81 -9.31 -0.45 2.71
N LYS A 82 -9.37 0.07 3.94
CA LYS A 82 -10.54 -0.07 4.82
C LYS A 82 -11.80 0.51 4.18
N ASN A 83 -11.73 1.74 3.66
CA ASN A 83 -12.90 2.43 3.10
C ASN A 83 -13.41 1.79 1.81
N LYS A 84 -12.53 1.23 0.96
CA LYS A 84 -12.92 0.60 -0.31
C LYS A 84 -13.26 -0.89 -0.17
N MET A 85 -12.76 -1.57 0.87
CA MET A 85 -13.00 -3.01 1.09
C MET A 85 -14.01 -3.32 2.21
N VAL A 86 -14.75 -2.32 2.71
CA VAL A 86 -16.00 -2.51 3.47
C VAL A 86 -17.15 -2.51 2.46
N ALA A 87 -17.37 -3.67 1.84
CA ALA A 87 -18.56 -4.02 1.06
C ALA A 87 -18.74 -5.54 1.14
#